data_AF-A0A2V7HYT7-F1
#
_entry.id   AF-A0A2V7HYT7-F1
#
_cell.length_a   1.000
_cell.length_b   1.000
_cell.length_c   1.000
_cell.angle_alpha   90.00
_cell.angle_beta   90.00
_cell.angle_gamma   90.00
#
_symmetry.space_group_name_H-M   'P 1'
#
loop_
_entity.id
_entity.type
_entity.pdbx_description
1 polymer ?
#
loop_
_entity_poly.entity_id
_entity_poly.type
_entity_poly.pdbx_seq_one_letter_code
_entity_poly.pdbx_strand_id
1 'polypeptide(L)' 'RDLLVRAATPPGASGKVFGFVYSGLDLGTLVMPPVYGWLIDRGEPRAVFVVAAVLMALTILTVLEVGRRGAATRAA' A
#
# COMPACT_ATOMS: atom_id res chain seq x y z
N ARG A 1 -0.37 1.56 -10.52
CA ARG A 1 -1.05 0.88 -9.39
C ARG A 1 -2.22 0.03 -9.87
N ASP A 2 -3.25 0.62 -10.47
CA ASP A 2 -4.47 -0.14 -10.81
C ASP A 2 -4.25 -1.20 -11.89
N LEU A 3 -3.29 -0.99 -12.81
CA LEU A 3 -2.86 -2.01 -13.76
C LEU A 3 -2.14 -3.20 -13.09
N LEU A 4 -1.35 -2.97 -12.02
CA LEU A 4 -0.72 -4.03 -11.23
C LEU A 4 -1.78 -4.82 -10.44
N VAL A 5 -2.74 -4.11 -9.83
CA VAL A 5 -3.85 -4.73 -9.10
C VAL A 5 -4.68 -5.59 -10.05
N ARG A 6 -5.04 -5.05 -11.22
CA ARG A 6 -5.81 -5.79 -12.24
C ARG A 6 -5.05 -7.01 -12.76
N ALA A 7 -3.72 -6.92 -12.94
CA ALA A 7 -2.89 -8.06 -13.35
C ALA A 7 -2.79 -9.16 -12.27
N ALA A 8 -2.91 -8.80 -10.99
CA ALA A 8 -2.88 -9.74 -9.86
C ALA A 8 -4.28 -10.27 -9.48
N THR A 9 -5.35 -9.73 -10.06
CA THR A 9 -6.73 -10.09 -9.67
C THR A 9 -7.21 -11.33 -10.43
N PRO A 10 -7.75 -12.35 -9.75
CA PRO A 10 -8.37 -13.51 -10.39
C PRO A 10 -9.59 -13.14 -11.27
N PRO A 11 -9.90 -13.92 -12.32
CA PRO A 11 -11.10 -13.72 -13.13
C PRO A 11 -12.36 -13.71 -12.27
N GLY A 12 -13.22 -12.71 -12.43
CA GLY A 12 -14.47 -12.58 -11.67
C GLY A 12 -14.35 -11.98 -10.26
N ALA A 13 -13.13 -11.71 -9.75
CA ALA A 13 -12.91 -11.16 -8.41
C ALA A 13 -12.56 -9.66 -8.37
N SER A 14 -12.55 -8.98 -9.52
CA SER A 14 -12.13 -7.57 -9.67
C SER A 14 -12.80 -6.62 -8.67
N GLY A 15 -14.12 -6.69 -8.51
CA GLY A 15 -14.83 -5.80 -7.58
C GLY A 15 -14.37 -5.96 -6.13
N LYS A 16 -14.06 -7.19 -5.69
CA LYS A 16 -13.62 -7.49 -4.33
C LYS A 16 -12.20 -7.00 -4.07
N VAL A 17 -11.30 -7.21 -5.04
CA VAL A 17 -9.89 -6.78 -4.92
C VAL A 17 -9.78 -5.26 -4.97
N PHE A 18 -10.46 -4.61 -5.93
CA PHE A 18 -10.48 -3.14 -6.00
C PHE A 18 -11.15 -2.53 -4.77
N GLY A 19 -12.25 -3.10 -4.29
CA GLY A 19 -12.88 -2.68 -3.03
C GLY A 19 -11.92 -2.73 -1.85
N PHE A 20 -11.21 -3.85 -1.67
CA PHE A 20 -10.20 -3.99 -0.60
C PHE A 20 -9.06 -2.96 -0.72
N VAL A 21 -8.52 -2.77 -1.93
CA VAL A 21 -7.44 -1.80 -2.19
C VAL A 21 -7.90 -0.37 -1.90
N TYR A 22 -9.15 -0.03 -2.21
CA TYR A 22 -9.69 1.30 -1.98
C TYR A 22 -10.01 1.55 -0.50
N SER A 23 -10.53 0.54 0.21
CA SER A 23 -10.71 0.64 1.67
C SER A 23 -9.40 0.90 2.41
N GLY A 24 -8.29 0.32 1.94
CA GLY A 24 -6.96 0.63 2.46
C GLY A 24 -6.53 2.08 2.21
N LEU A 25 -6.92 2.66 1.07
CA LEU A 25 -6.67 4.08 0.76
C LEU A 25 -7.46 5.00 1.69
N ASP A 26 -8.75 4.73 1.87
CA ASP A 26 -9.62 5.52 2.76
C ASP A 26 -9.15 5.45 4.23
N LEU A 27 -8.69 4.28 4.67
CA LEU A 27 -8.09 4.14 6.01
C LEU A 27 -6.78 4.93 6.11
N GLY A 28 -5.92 4.85 5.09
CA GLY A 28 -4.67 5.61 5.06
C GLY A 28 -4.91 7.12 5.11
N THR A 29 -5.84 7.64 4.33
CA THR A 29 -6.18 9.08 4.32
C THR A 29 -6.84 9.53 5.62
N LEU A 30 -7.56 8.65 6.32
CA LEU A 30 -8.10 8.92 7.65
C LEU A 30 -7.02 8.94 8.74
N VAL A 31 -6.09 7.98 8.73
CA VAL A 31 -5.14 7.76 9.83
C VAL A 31 -3.89 8.63 9.72
N MET A 32 -3.40 8.91 8.51
CA MET A 32 -2.14 9.65 8.33
C MET A 32 -2.18 11.11 8.81
N PRO A 33 -3.26 11.89 8.62
CA PRO A 33 -3.27 13.30 9.06
C PRO A 33 -3.13 13.46 10.58
N PRO A 34 -3.85 12.71 11.44
CA PRO A 34 -3.60 12.74 12.89
C PRO A 34 -2.17 12.32 13.27
N VAL A 35 -1.64 11.27 12.62
CA VAL A 35 -0.28 10.78 12.90
C VAL A 35 0.78 11.83 12.55
N TYR A 36 0.68 12.44 11.37
CA TYR A 36 1.62 13.47 10.94
C TYR A 36 1.44 14.79 11.68
N GLY A 37 0.20 15.20 11.99
CA GLY A 37 -0.07 16.38 12.82
C GLY A 37 0.61 16.27 14.18
N TRP A 38 0.41 15.16 14.88
CA TRP A 38 1.06 14.90 16.17
C TRP A 38 2.60 14.90 16.09
N LEU A 39 3.16 14.45 14.98
CA LEU A 39 4.61 14.41 14.75
C LEU A 39 5.19 15.80 14.51
N ILE A 40 4.45 16.64 13.78
CA ILE A 40 4.80 18.04 13.52
C ILE A 40 4.64 18.89 14.79
N ASP A 41 3.59 18.65 15.58
CA ASP A 41 3.32 19.35 16.85
C ASP A 41 4.43 19.13 17.88
N ARG A 42 5.21 18.05 17.76
CA ARG A 42 6.41 17.80 18.57
C ARG A 42 7.65 18.56 18.13
N GLY A 43 7.55 19.40 17.09
CA GLY A 43 8.69 20.13 16.54
C GLY A 43 9.66 19.23 15.77
N GLU A 44 9.22 18.05 15.33
CA GLU A 44 10.08 17.06 14.65
C GLU A 44 9.59 16.75 13.20
N PRO A 45 9.60 17.74 12.27
CA PRO A 45 9.12 17.53 10.90
C PRO A 45 9.88 16.44 10.14
N ARG A 46 11.15 16.22 10.48
CA ARG A 46 11.99 15.17 9.88
C ARG A 46 11.40 13.78 10.05
N ALA A 47 10.70 13.53 11.15
CA ALA A 47 10.11 12.22 11.41
C ALA A 47 8.97 11.88 10.44
N VAL A 48 8.31 12.89 9.85
CA VAL A 48 7.27 12.68 8.81
C VAL A 48 7.89 12.00 7.59
N PHE A 49 9.05 12.48 7.16
CA PHE A 49 9.78 11.89 6.02
C PHE A 49 10.26 10.47 6.32
N VAL A 50 10.67 10.19 7.55
CA VAL A 50 11.07 8.83 7.98
C VAL A 50 9.88 7.88 7.92
N VAL A 51 8.72 8.27 8.45
CA VAL A 51 7.49 7.46 8.40
C VAL A 51 7.08 7.20 6.95
N ALA A 52 7.09 8.23 6.10
CA ALA A 52 6.80 8.08 4.68
C ALA A 52 7.78 7.13 3.97
N ALA A 53 9.08 7.23 4.27
CA ALA A 53 10.09 6.35 3.70
C ALA A 53 9.87 4.89 4.11
N VAL A 54 9.55 4.63 5.38
CA VAL A 54 9.25 3.28 5.89
C VAL A 54 8.01 2.70 5.20
N LEU A 55 6.92 3.48 5.09
CA LEU A 55 5.71 3.04 4.40
C LEU A 55 5.97 2.76 2.90
N MET A 56 6.81 3.57 2.26
CA MET A 56 7.19 3.33 0.87
C MET A 56 8.02 2.06 0.71
N ALA A 57 8.97 1.81 1.62
CA ALA A 57 9.74 0.57 1.64
C ALA A 57 8.85 -0.67 1.82
N LEU A 58 7.89 -0.61 2.75
CA LEU A 58 6.90 -1.69 2.95
C LEU A 58 6.04 -1.91 1.70
N THR A 59 5.65 -0.84 1.01
CA THR A 59 4.89 -0.92 -0.26
C THR A 59 5.72 -1.63 -1.33
N ILE A 60 7.01 -1.29 -1.46
CA ILE A 60 7.91 -1.95 -2.41
C ILE A 60 8.02 -3.45 -2.08
N LEU A 61 8.27 -3.81 -0.82
CA LEU A 61 8.36 -5.21 -0.38
C LEU A 61 7.08 -5.99 -0.69
N THR A 62 5.92 -5.38 -0.45
CA THR A 62 4.62 -5.98 -0.76
C THR A 62 4.47 -6.25 -2.26
N VAL A 63 4.82 -5.29 -3.11
CA VAL A 63 4.75 -5.45 -4.58
C VAL A 63 5.72 -6.53 -5.07
N LEU A 64 6.94 -6.59 -4.54
CA LEU A 64 7.92 -7.61 -4.89
C LEU A 64 7.42 -9.02 -4.53
N GLU A 65 6.82 -9.19 -3.36
CA GLU A 65 6.26 -10.47 -2.93
C GLU A 65 5.05 -10.89 -3.79
N VAL A 66 4.17 -9.94 -4.13
CA VAL A 66 3.05 -10.19 -5.05
C VAL A 66 3.56 -10.61 -6.44
N GLY A 67 4.59 -9.94 -6.95
CA GLY A 67 5.24 -10.30 -8.22
C GLY A 67 5.87 -11.69 -8.19
N ARG A 68 6.57 -12.03 -7.10
CA ARG A 68 7.18 -13.35 -6.89
C ARG A 68 6.15 -14.48 -6.87
N ARG A 69 5.03 -14.28 -6.16
CA ARG A 69 3.92 -15.25 -6.14
C ARG A 69 3.25 -15.39 -7.50
N GLY A 70 3.01 -14.28 -8.19
CA GLY A 70 2.46 -14.31 -9.56
C GLY A 70 3.36 -15.02 -10.57
N ALA A 71 4.69 -14.90 -10.43
CA ALA A 71 5.66 -15.64 -11.25
C ALA A 71 5.68 -17.14 -10.92
N ALA A 72 5.61 -17.52 -9.64
CA ALA A 72 5.56 -18.92 -9.23
C ALA A 72 4.30 -19.64 -9.74
N THR A 73 3.13 -18.98 -9.72
CA THR A 73 1.88 -19.55 -10.24
C THR A 73 1.87 -19.73 -11.77
N ARG A 74 2.74 -19.02 -12.52
CA ARG A 74 2.86 -19.19 -13.97
C ARG A 74 3.86 -20.28 -14.39
N ALA A 75 4.72 -20.71 -13.46
CA ALA A 75 5.73 -21.75 -13.69
C ALA A 75 5.25 -23.16 -13.30
N ALA A 76 4.11 -23.25 -12.60
CA ALA A 76 3.40 -24.48 -12.27
C ALA A 76 2.25 -24.71 -13.26
#